data_AF-I0IPN7-F1
#
_entry.id   AF-I0IPN7-F1
#
_cell.length_a   1.000
_cell.length_b   1.000
_cell.length_c   1.000
_cell.angle_alpha   90.00
_cell.angle_beta   90.00
_cell.angle_gamma   90.00
#
_symmetry.space_group_name_H-M   'P 1'
#
loop_
_entity.id
_entity.type
_entity.pdbx_description
1 polymer ?
#
loop_
_entity_poly.entity_id
_entity_poly.type
_entity_poly.pdbx_seq_one_letter_code
_entity_poly.pdbx_strand_id
1 'polypeptide(L)' 'MLDHLFLGAIGGAIFGLFLSRVNRKGFCSGVVCRMNGDPKVSIPWYAMIGAFLGATFRGD' A
#
# COMPACT_ATOMS: atom_id res chain seq x y z
N MET A 1 15.67 13.47 2.68
CA MET A 1 15.38 12.51 1.60
C MET A 1 14.84 11.21 2.19
N LEU A 2 15.54 10.63 3.17
CA LEU A 2 15.12 9.41 3.86
C LEU A 2 13.75 9.55 4.56
N ASP A 3 13.48 10.67 5.23
CA ASP A 3 12.25 10.87 6.01
C ASP A 3 10.96 10.84 5.17
N HIS A 4 10.99 11.41 3.95
CA HIS A 4 9.83 11.41 3.05
C HIS A 4 9.59 10.06 2.40
N LEU A 5 10.67 9.31 2.18
CA LEU A 5 10.62 7.95 1.68
C LEU A 5 9.99 7.03 2.74
N PHE A 6 10.36 7.21 4.02
CA PHE A 6 9.74 6.51 5.14
C PHE A 6 8.28 6.93 5.38
N LEU A 7 7.97 8.23 5.39
CA LEU A 7 6.60 8.73 5.57
C LEU A 7 5.69 8.24 4.44
N GLY A 8 6.18 8.26 3.20
CA GLY A 8 5.49 7.70 2.05
C GLY A 8 5.27 6.20 2.18
N ALA A 9 6.30 5.45 2.57
CA ALA A 9 6.22 4.00 2.78
C ALA A 9 5.20 3.61 3.86
N ILE A 10 5.20 4.33 4.98
CA ILE A 10 4.27 4.12 6.10
C ILE A 10 2.83 4.42 5.65
N GLY A 11 2.61 5.55 4.98
CA GLY A 11 1.29 5.92 4.45
C GLY A 11 0.76 4.88 3.45
N GLY A 12 1.63 4.42 2.55
CA GLY A 12 1.33 3.35 1.60
C GLY A 12 1.00 2.02 2.27
N ALA A 13 1.78 1.61 3.28
CA ALA A 13 1.55 0.38 4.03
C ALA A 13 0.19 0.39 4.75
N ILE A 14 -0.17 1.50 5.39
CA ILE A 14 -1.46 1.69 6.08
C ILE A 14 -2.61 1.59 5.08
N PHE A 15 -2.48 2.24 3.92
CA PHE A 15 -3.47 2.17 2.84
C PHE A 15 -3.64 0.73 2.31
N GLY A 16 -2.54 0.00 2.10
CA GLY A 16 -2.57 -1.39 1.69
C GLY A 16 -3.21 -2.34 2.71
N LEU A 17 -3.01 -2.09 4.00
CA LEU A 17 -3.68 -2.82 5.09
C LEU A 17 -5.19 -2.56 5.09
N PHE A 18 -5.59 -1.30 4.89
CA PHE A 18 -7.00 -0.90 4.81
C PHE A 18 -7.72 -1.58 3.65
N LEU A 19 -7.13 -1.55 2.45
CA LEU A 19 -7.68 -2.26 1.29
C LEU A 19 -7.81 -3.76 1.53
N SER A 20 -6.83 -4.39 2.20
CA SER A 20 -6.90 -5.79 2.62
C SER A 20 -8.07 -6.08 3.56
N ARG A 21 -8.30 -5.20 4.53
CA ARG A 21 -9.41 -5.33 5.48
C ARG A 21 -10.78 -5.16 4.80
N VAL A 22 -10.89 -4.19 3.89
CA VAL A 22 -12.14 -3.92 3.13
C VAL A 22 -12.45 -5.08 2.19
N ASN A 23 -11.46 -5.54 1.42
CA ASN A 23 -11.66 -6.61 0.43
C ASN A 23 -11.83 -8.00 1.04
N ARG A 24 -11.30 -8.26 2.24
CA ARG A 24 -11.62 -9.50 2.99
C ARG A 24 -13.05 -9.56 3.51
N LYS A 25 -13.68 -8.41 3.77
CA LYS A 25 -15.06 -8.36 4.30
C LYS A 25 -16.12 -8.51 3.21
N GLY A 26 -15.80 -8.17 1.96
CA GLY A 26 -16.64 -8.47 0.80
C GLY A 26 -16.34 -9.87 0.27
N PHE A 27 -17.36 -10.65 -0.09
CA PHE A 27 -17.21 -11.91 -0.83
C PHE A 27 -16.50 -11.66 -2.16
N CYS A 28 -15.17 -11.75 -2.14
CA CYS A 28 -14.35 -11.20 -3.19
C CYS A 28 -13.65 -12.38 -3.88
N SER A 29 -14.18 -12.73 -5.05
CA SER A 29 -13.71 -13.84 -5.90
C SER A 29 -12.97 -13.26 -7.10
N GLY A 30 -11.67 -13.51 -7.21
CA GLY A 30 -10.85 -13.07 -8.35
C GLY A 30 -9.40 -12.69 -8.01
N VAL A 31 -8.60 -12.41 -9.05
CA VAL A 31 -7.16 -12.09 -8.95
C VAL A 31 -6.91 -10.79 -8.18
N VAL A 32 -7.74 -9.77 -8.43
CA VAL A 32 -7.70 -8.48 -7.71
C VAL A 32 -7.94 -8.69 -6.21
N CYS A 33 -8.71 -9.71 -5.85
CA CYS A 33 -8.95 -10.06 -4.46
C CYS A 33 -7.78 -10.79 -3.80
N ARG A 34 -7.07 -11.66 -4.54
CA ARG A 34 -5.82 -12.24 -4.03
C ARG A 34 -4.77 -11.17 -3.79
N MET A 35 -4.68 -10.18 -4.69
CA MET A 35 -3.73 -9.07 -4.57
C MET A 35 -4.10 -8.10 -3.43
N ASN A 36 -5.37 -7.71 -3.36
CA ASN A 36 -5.83 -6.68 -2.42
C ASN A 36 -6.56 -7.21 -1.18
N GLY A 37 -6.75 -8.53 -1.04
CA GLY A 37 -7.36 -9.18 0.12
C GLY A 37 -6.35 -10.02 0.93
N ASP A 38 -5.15 -10.24 0.41
CA ASP A 38 -4.05 -10.80 1.18
C ASP A 38 -3.11 -9.68 1.67
N PRO A 39 -3.06 -9.41 3.00
CA PRO A 39 -2.23 -8.33 3.54
C PRO A 39 -0.75 -8.56 3.27
N LYS A 40 -0.32 -9.80 3.05
CA LYS A 40 1.07 -10.11 2.67
C LYS A 40 1.47 -9.53 1.32
N VAL A 41 0.51 -9.30 0.42
CA VAL A 41 0.76 -8.76 -0.93
C VAL A 41 0.43 -7.27 -0.97
N SER A 42 -0.71 -6.86 -0.41
CA SER A 42 -1.16 -5.48 -0.50
C SER A 42 -0.24 -4.52 0.26
N ILE A 43 0.14 -4.83 1.49
CA ILE A 43 0.95 -3.92 2.34
C ILE A 43 2.29 -3.56 1.68
N PRO A 44 3.17 -4.51 1.29
CA PRO A 44 4.45 -4.16 0.69
C PRO A 44 4.29 -3.47 -0.68
N TRP A 45 3.28 -3.83 -1.46
CA TRP A 45 3.00 -3.20 -2.75
C TRP A 45 2.64 -1.72 -2.60
N TYR A 46 1.67 -1.40 -1.74
CA TYR A 46 1.29 -0.01 -1.51
C TYR A 46 2.36 0.77 -0.73
N ALA A 47 3.14 0.11 0.12
CA ALA A 47 4.31 0.72 0.76
C ALA A 47 5.37 1.17 -0.27
N MET A 48 5.66 0.34 -1.28
CA MET A 48 6.57 0.74 -2.37
C MET A 48 6.02 1.93 -3.17
N ILE A 49 4.73 1.91 -3.52
CA ILE A 49 4.08 3.02 -4.23
C ILE A 49 4.16 4.30 -3.41
N GLY A 50 3.84 4.23 -2.12
CA GLY A 50 3.90 5.36 -1.21
C GLY A 50 5.33 5.90 -1.03
N ALA A 51 6.32 5.02 -0.91
CA ALA A 51 7.74 5.40 -0.85
C ALA A 51 8.18 6.13 -2.14
N PHE A 52 7.76 5.61 -3.29
CA PHE A 52 8.06 6.20 -4.59
C PHE A 52 7.40 7.58 -4.75
N LEU A 53 6.14 7.73 -4.35
CA LEU A 53 5.47 9.04 -4.29
C LEU A 53 6.21 9.99 -3.35
N GLY A 54 6.55 9.55 -2.14
CA GLY A 54 7.27 10.38 -1.16
C GLY A 54 8.63 10.85 -1.67
N ALA A 55 9.32 10.01 -2.46
CA ALA A 55 10.55 10.38 -3.13
C ALA A 55 10.33 11.33 -4.32
N THR A 56 9.23 11.14 -5.08
CA THR A 56 8.90 11.94 -6.28
C THR A 56 8.40 13.34 -5.93
N PHE A 57 7.56 13.47 -4.91
CA PHE A 57 6.98 14.75 -4.49
C PHE A 57 7.87 15.56 -3.55
N ARG A 58 9.00 14.99 -3.10
CA ARG A 58 10.10 15.76 -2.50
C ARG A 58 11.05 16.25 -3.61
N GLY A 59 10.48 16.79 -4.67
CA GLY A 59 11.20 17.43 -5.76
C GLY A 59 11.68 18.83 -5.39
N ASP A 60 12.35 18.96 -4.24
CA ASP A 60 13.07 20.15 -3.78
C ASP A 60 14.41 19.73 -3.13
#